data_AF-A0YC21-F1
#
_entry.id   AF-A0YC21-F1
#
_cell.length_a   1.000
_cell.length_b   1.000
_cell.length_c   1.000
_cell.angle_alpha   90.00
_cell.angle_beta   90.00
_cell.angle_gamma   90.00
#
_symmetry.space_group_name_H-M   'P 1'
#
loop_
_entity.id
_entity.type
_entity.pdbx_description
1 polymer ?
#
loop_
_entity_poly.entity_id
_entity_poly.type
_entity_poly.pdbx_seq_one_letter_code
_entity_poly.pdbx_strand_id
1 'polypeptide(L)' 'MKADESVRVDRHQSMTWAERLKRVFNIDITICSRCGGAVSSIACIEDPAVINKILAHLDAKSGASAAVNQSPEPRASPQ' A
#
# COMPACT_ATOMS: atom_id res chain seq x y z
N MET A 1 -13.93 -29.55 -24.35
CA MET A 1 -14.57 -29.11 -23.09
C MET A 1 -14.11 -30.01 -21.96
N LYS A 2 -13.22 -29.51 -21.11
CA LYS A 2 -13.19 -29.79 -19.67
C LYS A 2 -12.44 -28.64 -19.02
N ALA A 3 -13.20 -27.59 -18.73
CA ALA A 3 -12.86 -26.64 -17.70
C ALA A 3 -13.08 -27.36 -16.37
N ASP A 4 -12.06 -27.40 -15.54
CA ASP A 4 -12.10 -27.21 -14.09
C ASP A 4 -10.73 -27.64 -13.54
N GLU A 5 -9.68 -26.90 -13.90
CA GLU A 5 -8.49 -26.86 -13.07
C GLU A 5 -8.93 -26.11 -11.81
N SER A 6 -9.41 -26.87 -10.84
CA SER A 6 -9.62 -26.40 -9.49
C SER A 6 -8.26 -25.94 -8.96
N VAL A 7 -7.93 -24.68 -9.21
CA VAL A 7 -7.00 -23.92 -8.37
C VAL A 7 -7.57 -24.08 -6.97
N ARG A 8 -6.99 -25.04 -6.24
CA ARG A 8 -7.21 -25.18 -4.80
C ARG A 8 -6.73 -23.86 -4.25
N VAL A 9 -7.65 -22.92 -4.08
CA VAL A 9 -7.40 -21.72 -3.31
C VAL A 9 -7.11 -22.24 -1.91
N ASP A 10 -5.82 -22.38 -1.64
CA ASP A 10 -5.31 -22.75 -0.35
C ASP A 10 -5.97 -21.82 0.66
N ARG A 11 -6.78 -22.40 1.56
CA ARG A 11 -7.62 -21.68 2.51
C ARG A 11 -6.79 -21.01 3.61
N HIS A 12 -5.51 -20.76 3.36
CA HIS A 12 -4.52 -20.13 4.23
C HIS A 12 -3.51 -19.27 3.44
N GLN A 13 -3.84 -18.79 2.23
CA GLN A 13 -3.01 -17.76 1.59
C GLN A 13 -2.91 -16.54 2.50
N SER A 14 -1.72 -16.36 3.07
CA SER A 14 -1.42 -15.24 3.95
C SER A 14 -1.54 -13.95 3.14
N MET A 15 -2.38 -13.02 3.60
CA MET A 15 -2.54 -11.73 2.93
C MET A 15 -1.18 -11.08 2.75
N THR A 16 -0.85 -10.73 1.51
CA THR A 16 0.35 -9.99 1.17
C THR A 16 0.33 -8.63 1.86
N TRP A 17 1.52 -8.01 2.00
CA TRP A 17 1.63 -6.68 2.58
C TRP A 17 0.74 -5.64 1.85
N ALA A 18 0.68 -5.71 0.52
CA ALA A 18 -0.17 -4.83 -0.29
C ALA A 18 -1.67 -5.05 -0.04
N GLU A 19 -2.13 -6.30 0.07
CA GLU A 19 -3.52 -6.61 0.39
C GLU A 19 -3.93 -6.11 1.78
N ARG A 20 -3.00 -6.15 2.74
CA ARG A 20 -3.24 -5.58 4.08
C ARG A 20 -3.41 -4.06 4.03
N LEU A 21 -2.60 -3.35 3.25
CA LEU A 21 -2.74 -1.90 3.07
C LEU A 21 -4.11 -1.54 2.48
N LYS A 22 -4.55 -2.28 1.45
CA LYS A 22 -5.87 -2.09 0.86
C LYS A 22 -6.98 -2.33 1.88
N ARG A 23 -6.86 -3.38 2.69
CA ARG A 23 -7.90 -3.74 3.67
C ARG A 23 -7.96 -2.80 4.88
N VAL A 24 -6.82 -2.33 5.38
CA VAL A 24 -6.76 -1.55 6.62
C VAL A 24 -6.85 -0.06 6.35
N PHE A 25 -6.19 0.42 5.29
CA PHE A 25 -6.05 1.84 4.99
C PHE A 25 -6.78 2.28 3.71
N ASN A 26 -7.43 1.34 2.98
CA ASN A 26 -8.02 1.61 1.66
C ASN A 26 -7.00 2.15 0.64
N ILE A 27 -5.72 1.76 0.78
CA ILE A 27 -4.63 2.14 -0.12
C ILE A 27 -4.31 0.95 -1.02
N ASP A 28 -4.55 1.09 -2.33
CA ASP A 28 -4.21 0.09 -3.32
C ASP A 28 -2.90 0.46 -4.02
N ILE A 29 -1.84 -0.33 -3.76
CA ILE A 29 -0.51 -0.15 -4.35
C ILE A 29 -0.19 -1.19 -5.42
N THR A 30 -1.17 -1.99 -5.84
CA THR A 30 -1.00 -3.01 -6.89
C THR A 30 -1.46 -2.50 -8.26
N ILE A 31 -2.08 -1.32 -8.31
CA ILE A 31 -2.54 -0.66 -9.53
C ILE A 31 -1.92 0.73 -9.64
N CYS A 32 -1.35 1.04 -10.80
CA CYS A 32 -0.84 2.38 -11.07
C CYS A 32 -1.99 3.38 -11.21
N SER A 33 -2.00 4.45 -10.41
CA SER A 33 -3.04 5.49 -10.46
C SER A 33 -3.06 6.30 -11.76
N ARG A 34 -2.00 6.28 -12.56
CA ARG A 34 -1.91 7.01 -13.85
C ARG A 34 -2.46 6.20 -15.02
N CYS A 35 -2.14 4.91 -15.09
CA CYS A 35 -2.45 4.08 -16.26
C CYS A 35 -3.34 2.86 -15.97
N GLY A 36 -3.63 2.55 -14.70
CA GLY A 36 -4.43 1.38 -14.31
C GLY A 36 -3.71 0.03 -14.47
N GLY A 37 -2.42 0.04 -14.86
CA GLY A 37 -1.63 -1.18 -15.00
C GLY A 37 -1.25 -1.80 -13.66
N ALA A 38 -1.03 -3.12 -13.65
CA ALA A 38 -0.54 -3.83 -12.49
C ALA A 38 0.90 -3.38 -12.15
N VAL A 39 1.15 -3.16 -10.86
CA VAL A 39 2.47 -2.79 -10.32
C VAL A 39 2.84 -3.71 -9.16
N SER A 40 4.14 -3.89 -8.96
CA SER A 40 4.71 -4.68 -7.87
C SER A 40 5.66 -3.83 -7.03
N SER A 41 5.76 -4.16 -5.74
CA SER A 41 6.78 -3.57 -4.87
C SER A 41 8.14 -4.17 -5.22
N ILE A 42 9.11 -3.33 -5.60
CA ILE A 42 10.46 -3.74 -5.99
C ILE A 42 11.51 -3.50 -4.91
N ALA A 43 11.24 -2.57 -3.97
CA ALA A 43 12.15 -2.19 -2.90
C ALA A 43 11.39 -1.51 -1.76
N CYS A 44 11.90 -1.67 -0.54
CA CYS A 44 11.47 -0.93 0.64
C CYS A 44 12.63 -0.04 1.09
N ILE A 45 12.32 1.19 1.52
CA ILE A 45 13.29 2.13 2.07
C ILE A 45 12.95 2.30 3.55
N GLU A 46 13.85 1.85 4.43
CA GLU A 46 13.64 1.87 5.89
C GLU A 46 14.60 2.83 6.62
N ASP A 47 15.65 3.32 5.94
CA ASP A 47 16.62 4.24 6.54
C ASP A 47 15.98 5.61 6.83
N PRO A 48 16.00 6.10 8.08
CA PRO A 48 15.34 7.34 8.45
C PRO A 48 15.99 8.57 7.81
N ALA A 49 17.30 8.58 7.58
CA ALA A 49 17.97 9.71 6.96
C ALA A 49 17.57 9.86 5.49
N VAL A 50 17.45 8.74 4.76
CA VAL A 50 16.95 8.70 3.38
C VAL A 50 15.49 9.12 3.30
N ILE A 51 14.62 8.60 4.18
CA ILE A 51 13.21 8.97 4.23
C ILE A 51 13.06 10.48 4.45
N ASN A 52 13.75 11.03 5.46
CA ASN A 52 13.71 12.47 5.75
C ASN A 52 14.18 13.32 4.57
N LYS A 53 15.23 12.89 3.87
CA LYS A 53 15.74 13.59 2.69
C LYS A 53 14.71 13.61 1.55
N ILE A 54 14.00 12.51 1.31
CA ILE A 54 12.93 12.43 0.31
C ILE A 54 11.78 13.37 0.69
N LEU A 55 11.33 13.30 1.95
CA LEU A 55 10.23 14.13 2.44
C LEU A 55 10.55 15.63 2.35
N ALA A 56 11.75 16.04 2.75
CA ALA A 56 12.21 17.43 2.63
C ALA A 56 12.24 17.93 1.18
N HIS A 57 12.65 17.07 0.23
CA HIS A 57 12.61 17.41 -1.19
C HIS A 57 11.18 17.57 -1.71
N LEU A 58 10.26 16.70 -1.28
CA LEU A 58 8.85 16.77 -1.68
C LEU A 58 8.16 18.01 -1.11
N ASP A 59 8.42 18.38 0.14
CA ASP A 59 7.85 19.58 0.77
C ASP A 59 8.27 20.86 0.02
N ALA A 60 9.57 21.00 -0.24
CA ALA A 60 10.11 22.12 -1.02
C ALA A 60 9.54 22.20 -2.45
N LYS A 61 9.18 21.05 -3.05
CA LYS A 61 8.63 20.98 -4.41
C LYS A 61 7.12 21.21 -4.47
N SER A 62 6.39 20.81 -3.42
CA SER A 62 4.92 20.76 -3.43
C SER A 62 4.24 22.02 -2.90
N GLY A 63 4.97 22.93 -2.25
CA GLY A 63 4.41 24.19 -1.76
C GLY A 63 3.24 23.94 -0.78
N ALA A 64 3.56 23.42 0.41
CA ALA A 64 2.67 23.40 1.58
C ALA A 64 1.26 22.79 1.39
N SER A 65 1.12 21.65 0.70
CA SER A 65 -0.10 20.83 0.80
C SER A 65 0.12 19.68 1.79
N ALA A 66 0.22 20.02 3.07
CA ALA A 66 0.49 19.11 4.18
C ALA A 66 -0.78 18.46 4.79
N ALA A 67 -1.85 18.28 4.01
CA ALA A 67 -3.15 17.84 4.55
C ALA A 67 -3.52 16.36 4.29
N VAL A 68 -2.65 15.56 3.66
CA VAL A 68 -2.98 14.16 3.31
C VAL A 68 -2.57 13.11 4.35
N ASN A 69 -1.81 13.50 5.39
CA ASN A 69 -1.25 12.57 6.39
C ASN A 69 -2.17 12.33 7.60
N GLN A 70 -3.49 12.45 7.45
CA GLN A 70 -4.40 12.04 8.50
C GLN A 70 -4.47 10.51 8.49
N SER A 71 -3.60 9.89 9.28
CA SER A 71 -3.72 8.47 9.62
C SER A 71 -5.16 8.21 10.07
N PRO A 72 -5.83 7.16 9.58
CA PRO A 72 -7.16 6.83 10.04
C PRO A 72 -7.14 6.61 11.55
N GLU A 73 -8.24 6.99 12.20
CA GLU A 73 -8.41 6.88 13.65
C GLU A 73 -8.07 5.45 14.12
N PRO A 74 -7.35 5.30 15.25
CA PRO A 74 -7.04 3.99 15.79
C PRO A 74 -8.35 3.25 16.05
N ARG A 75 -8.51 2.06 15.45
CA ARG A 75 -9.64 1.19 15.78
C ARG A 75 -9.59 0.89 17.28
N ALA A 76 -10.69 1.18 17.96
CA ALA A 76 -10.86 0.92 19.39
C ALA A 76 -10.43 -0.50 19.78
N SER A 77 -9.93 -0.65 21.01
CA SER A 77 -9.50 -1.94 21.56
C SER A 77 -10.64 -2.97 21.51
N PRO A 78 -10.36 -4.24 21.13
CA PRO A 78 -11.37 -5.29 21.16
C PRO A 78 -11.90 -5.49 22.59
N GLN A 79 -13.23 -5.64 22.73
CA GLN A 79 -13.91 -5.98 23.98
C GLN A 79 -13.69 -7.43 24.39
#